data_AF-A0A2A3EAX4-F1
#
_entry.id   AF-A0A2A3EAX4-F1
#
_cell.length_a   1.000
_cell.length_b   1.000
_cell.length_c   1.000
_cell.angle_alpha   90.00
_cell.angle_beta   90.00
_cell.angle_gamma   90.00
#
_symmetry.space_group_name_H-M   'P 1'
#
loop_
_entity.id
_entity.type
_entity.pdbx_description
1 polymer ?
#
loop_
_entity_poly.entity_id
_entity_poly.type
_entity_poly.pdbx_seq_one_letter_code
_entity_poly.pdbx_strand_id
1 'polypeptide(L)'
;MPKISEYNEKETMKLDECFKETLARVRPFVLALTSIETAELCKIWLNKLNSVTSQRRLRNEYLMELFRQLKMGHIGGIFSRPPPNGFLLPLPKSYHMVPILDFMKFIVCISSSVSNLSDYTMTSHHSCLKSTHQRNKTLLKHRMMDINMNQKCLHTMNLSPTIQVHNQSIRHIDALSSVIAELQTQNEHLRRELSEYPENRNRNMNDYLSSSVSQLTTDVINLKAKLKEMQKLKNSVDESYKDAIREYHLIVMEQFTELKQQLHEARIKNEALDHSVAVIAKKLEQINHGKNEQSIEMEEQWIDKIMTICEQFDSFTKEKHKELQLKDLLEKKDIELSEKDTQRKEEIELLSKKIHDLEMKLEMKIKDEDKLQAIVIEQYTIMKEELNKMRNEMDYETQKKNQDLTSQVFALKKAISKLEKSKEKLENDYEKKLSYIIKNKDMEIKTLHLRLQKQKNELCTSLNIKKQNEMDNIVSALEKQYRTLLTETETISENKTQEYLMKIAILEDQILNMKKFNSSL
;
A
#
# COMPACT_ATOMS: atom_id res chain seq x y z
N MET A 1 1.32 14.11 23.67
CA MET A 1 0.92 12.93 22.86
C MET A 1 -0.09 12.10 23.65
N PRO A 2 -1.42 12.28 23.49
CA PRO A 2 -2.41 11.63 24.38
C PRO A 2 -2.73 10.17 24.00
N LYS A 3 -2.86 9.88 22.69
CA LYS A 3 -3.49 8.66 22.15
C LYS A 3 -2.84 7.33 22.57
N ILE A 4 -1.58 7.33 23.01
CA ILE A 4 -0.88 6.12 23.47
C ILE A 4 -1.41 5.67 24.85
N SER A 5 -1.85 6.60 25.70
CA SER A 5 -2.39 6.28 27.03
C SER A 5 -3.73 5.55 26.93
N GLU A 6 -4.67 6.08 26.16
CA GLU A 6 -6.01 5.50 25.99
C GLU A 6 -5.98 4.08 25.40
N TYR A 7 -5.02 3.79 24.50
CA TYR A 7 -4.90 2.47 23.88
C TYR A 7 -4.46 1.43 24.92
N ASN A 8 -3.43 1.75 25.70
CA ASN A 8 -2.88 0.88 26.74
C ASN A 8 -3.91 0.66 27.86
N GLU A 9 -4.65 1.71 28.25
CA GLU A 9 -5.74 1.61 29.23
C GLU A 9 -6.86 0.67 28.75
N LYS A 10 -7.32 0.81 27.49
CA LYS A 10 -8.31 -0.10 26.87
C LYS A 10 -7.81 -1.55 26.78
N GLU A 11 -6.52 -1.78 26.59
CA GLU A 11 -5.94 -3.14 26.62
C GLU A 11 -5.94 -3.71 28.05
N THR A 12 -5.57 -2.92 29.06
CA THR A 12 -5.61 -3.38 30.47
C THR A 12 -7.02 -3.73 30.94
N MET A 13 -8.04 -2.97 30.52
CA MET A 13 -9.45 -3.28 30.82
C MET A 13 -9.87 -4.63 30.24
N LYS A 14 -9.54 -4.93 28.98
CA LYS A 14 -9.83 -6.24 28.34
C LYS A 14 -9.17 -7.40 29.08
N LEU A 15 -7.94 -7.21 29.58
CA LEU A 15 -7.25 -8.24 30.37
C LEU A 15 -7.91 -8.45 31.74
N ASP A 16 -8.45 -7.41 32.38
CA ASP A 16 -9.19 -7.54 33.65
C ASP A 16 -10.62 -8.12 33.46
N GLU A 17 -11.23 -7.91 32.30
CA GLU A 17 -12.50 -8.54 31.91
C GLU A 17 -12.32 -10.04 31.62
N CYS A 18 -11.34 -10.39 30.77
CA CYS A 18 -10.96 -11.78 30.50
C CYS A 18 -10.60 -12.55 31.79
N PHE A 19 -9.96 -11.90 32.77
CA PHE A 19 -9.69 -12.50 34.08
C PHE A 19 -10.98 -12.85 34.83
N LYS A 20 -11.96 -11.93 34.88
CA LYS A 20 -13.25 -12.16 35.55
C LYS A 20 -14.03 -13.29 34.89
N GLU A 21 -14.06 -13.33 33.56
CA GLU A 21 -14.76 -14.37 32.80
C GLU A 21 -14.14 -15.76 33.06
N THR A 22 -12.81 -15.90 32.91
CA THR A 22 -12.14 -17.17 33.19
C THR A 22 -12.29 -17.57 34.66
N LEU A 23 -12.27 -16.62 35.60
CA LEU A 23 -12.46 -16.89 37.03
C LEU A 23 -13.87 -17.42 37.34
N ALA A 24 -14.89 -16.88 36.66
CA ALA A 24 -16.26 -17.39 36.76
C ALA A 24 -16.37 -18.84 36.22
N ARG A 25 -15.65 -19.16 35.14
CA ARG A 25 -15.56 -20.53 34.58
C ARG A 25 -14.76 -21.50 35.46
N VAL A 26 -13.75 -21.01 36.20
CA VAL A 26 -12.92 -21.81 37.13
C VAL A 26 -13.67 -22.18 38.41
N ARG A 27 -14.48 -21.27 38.96
CA ARG A 27 -15.10 -21.42 40.28
C ARG A 27 -15.87 -22.74 40.49
N PRO A 28 -16.71 -23.24 39.55
CA PRO A 28 -17.40 -24.52 39.72
C PRO A 28 -16.46 -25.72 39.88
N PHE A 29 -15.34 -25.75 39.14
CA PHE A 29 -14.40 -26.86 39.20
C PHE A 29 -13.64 -26.90 40.52
N VAL A 30 -13.27 -25.74 41.08
CA VAL A 30 -12.62 -25.66 42.40
C VAL A 30 -13.58 -26.08 43.53
N LEU A 31 -14.87 -25.76 43.41
CA LEU A 31 -15.91 -26.21 44.36
C LEU A 31 -16.25 -27.70 44.23
N ALA A 32 -15.90 -28.34 43.11
CA ALA A 32 -16.11 -29.77 42.86
C ALA A 32 -14.89 -30.65 43.23
N LEU A 33 -13.81 -30.07 43.77
CA LEU A 33 -12.63 -30.82 44.19
C LEU A 33 -12.92 -31.65 45.46
N THR A 34 -12.64 -32.95 45.39
CA THR A 34 -12.78 -33.88 46.51
C THR A 34 -11.59 -33.89 47.48
N SER A 35 -10.43 -33.37 47.07
CA SER A 35 -9.26 -33.21 47.94
C SER A 35 -9.21 -31.80 48.53
N ILE A 36 -9.21 -31.74 49.87
CA ILE A 36 -9.15 -30.49 50.64
C ILE A 36 -7.82 -29.76 50.38
N GLU A 37 -6.72 -30.50 50.25
CA GLU A 37 -5.39 -29.95 49.99
C GLU A 37 -5.29 -29.28 48.62
N THR A 38 -5.86 -29.89 47.57
CA THR A 38 -5.84 -29.31 46.23
C THR A 38 -6.80 -28.11 46.14
N ALA A 39 -7.94 -28.15 46.84
CA ALA A 39 -8.85 -27.01 46.93
C ALA A 39 -8.20 -25.80 47.64
N GLU A 40 -7.46 -26.01 48.73
CA GLU A 40 -6.76 -24.92 49.41
C GLU A 40 -5.57 -24.39 48.59
N LEU A 41 -4.81 -25.26 47.92
CA LEU A 41 -3.78 -24.83 46.96
C LEU A 41 -4.37 -23.99 45.81
N CYS A 42 -5.51 -24.39 45.24
CA CYS A 42 -6.25 -23.57 44.28
C CYS A 42 -6.64 -22.21 44.86
N LYS A 43 -7.17 -22.18 46.08
CA LYS A 43 -7.58 -20.95 46.78
C LYS A 43 -6.40 -20.01 47.03
N ILE A 44 -5.24 -20.52 47.44
CA ILE A 44 -4.01 -19.72 47.59
C ILE A 44 -3.54 -19.17 46.22
N TRP A 45 -3.55 -19.98 45.16
CA TRP A 45 -3.21 -19.53 43.80
C TRP A 45 -4.18 -18.49 43.26
N LEU A 46 -5.50 -18.67 43.44
CA LEU A 46 -6.50 -17.70 43.00
C LEU A 46 -6.38 -16.36 43.75
N ASN A 47 -6.12 -16.40 45.07
CA ASN A 47 -5.84 -15.20 45.86
C ASN A 47 -4.58 -14.46 45.36
N LYS A 48 -3.51 -15.20 45.02
CA LYS A 48 -2.30 -14.63 44.40
C LYS A 48 -2.61 -14.00 43.04
N LEU A 49 -3.31 -14.70 42.15
CA LEU A 49 -3.61 -14.20 40.82
C LEU A 49 -4.50 -12.94 40.89
N ASN A 50 -5.47 -12.92 41.80
CA ASN A 50 -6.34 -11.76 42.02
C ASN A 50 -5.57 -10.52 42.53
N SER A 51 -4.46 -10.69 43.26
CA SER A 51 -3.64 -9.56 43.74
C SER A 51 -2.64 -9.02 42.71
N VAL A 52 -2.29 -9.78 41.68
CA VAL A 52 -1.26 -9.39 40.69
C VAL A 52 -1.89 -8.57 39.54
N THR A 53 -2.18 -7.30 39.82
CA THR A 53 -2.70 -6.33 38.84
C THR A 53 -1.62 -5.75 37.91
N SER A 54 -0.34 -5.86 38.26
CA SER A 54 0.79 -5.36 37.46
C SER A 54 1.19 -6.28 36.30
N GLN A 55 0.91 -7.59 36.40
CA GLN A 55 1.27 -8.59 35.37
C GLN A 55 0.02 -9.24 34.74
N ARG A 56 -0.99 -8.43 34.40
CA ARG A 56 -2.33 -8.88 33.94
C ARG A 56 -2.31 -10.00 32.91
N ARG A 57 -1.44 -9.91 31.90
CA ARG A 57 -1.30 -10.93 30.85
C ARG A 57 -0.87 -12.29 31.44
N LEU A 58 0.24 -12.30 32.18
CA LEU A 58 0.77 -13.51 32.80
C LEU A 58 -0.18 -14.08 33.86
N ARG A 59 -0.87 -13.21 34.63
CA ARG A 59 -1.96 -13.60 35.53
C ARG A 59 -3.05 -14.39 34.78
N ASN A 60 -3.47 -13.94 33.60
CA ASN A 60 -4.49 -14.61 32.81
C ASN A 60 -3.97 -15.92 32.20
N GLU A 61 -2.71 -15.97 31.75
CA GLU A 61 -2.05 -17.19 31.28
C GLU A 61 -2.01 -18.27 32.39
N TYR A 62 -1.65 -17.92 33.62
CA TYR A 62 -1.72 -18.81 34.79
C TYR A 62 -3.16 -19.25 35.10
N LEU A 63 -4.14 -18.35 35.04
CA LEU A 63 -5.54 -18.70 35.33
C LEU A 63 -6.13 -19.67 34.28
N MET A 64 -5.76 -19.50 33.01
CA MET A 64 -6.14 -20.40 31.92
C MET A 64 -5.49 -21.78 32.06
N GLU A 65 -4.21 -21.85 32.46
CA GLU A 65 -3.52 -23.13 32.69
C GLU A 65 -4.07 -23.85 33.93
N LEU A 66 -4.45 -23.12 34.99
CA LEU A 66 -5.18 -23.67 36.14
C LEU A 66 -6.56 -24.23 35.72
N PHE A 67 -7.30 -23.49 34.89
CA PHE A 67 -8.58 -23.94 34.33
C PHE A 67 -8.43 -25.21 33.50
N ARG A 68 -7.38 -25.32 32.68
CA ARG A 68 -7.09 -26.50 31.86
C ARG A 68 -6.83 -27.73 32.73
N GLN A 69 -6.00 -27.61 33.77
CA GLN A 69 -5.70 -28.70 34.69
C GLN A 69 -6.93 -29.13 35.52
N LEU A 70 -7.71 -28.17 36.02
CA LEU A 70 -8.99 -28.43 36.69
C LEU A 70 -9.98 -29.18 35.79
N LYS A 71 -10.12 -28.79 34.52
CA LYS A 71 -10.98 -29.49 33.55
C LYS A 71 -10.49 -30.91 33.22
N MET A 72 -9.18 -31.17 33.35
CA MET A 72 -8.58 -32.50 33.21
C MET A 72 -8.64 -33.35 34.49
N GLY A 73 -9.18 -32.83 35.60
CA GLY A 73 -9.28 -33.55 36.87
C GLY A 73 -7.95 -33.81 37.59
N HIS A 74 -6.83 -33.23 37.13
CA HIS A 74 -5.51 -33.42 37.71
C HIS A 74 -4.73 -32.11 37.78
N ILE A 75 -4.31 -31.74 38.99
CA ILE A 75 -3.57 -30.52 39.29
C ILE A 75 -2.14 -30.90 39.64
N GLY A 76 -1.16 -30.34 38.91
CA GLY A 76 0.24 -30.75 39.00
C GLY A 76 1.24 -29.67 38.61
N GLY A 77 2.52 -30.05 38.58
CA GLY A 77 3.61 -29.15 38.23
C GLY A 77 3.62 -27.89 39.09
N ILE A 78 3.52 -26.71 38.45
CA ILE A 78 3.53 -25.41 39.13
C ILE A 78 2.44 -25.24 40.21
N PHE A 79 1.28 -25.89 40.08
CA PHE A 79 0.17 -25.76 41.04
C PHE A 79 0.23 -26.77 42.19
N SER A 80 1.16 -27.72 42.15
CA SER A 80 1.41 -28.67 43.26
C SER A 80 2.09 -28.04 44.48
N ARG A 81 2.43 -26.75 44.41
CA ARG A 81 3.09 -25.97 45.47
C ARG A 81 2.45 -24.60 45.58
N PRO A 82 2.57 -23.90 46.73
CA PRO A 82 2.16 -22.51 46.85
C PRO A 82 2.87 -21.60 45.83
N PRO A 83 2.24 -20.51 45.38
CA PRO A 83 2.84 -19.55 44.46
C PRO A 83 4.06 -18.85 45.10
N PRO A 84 5.08 -18.47 44.29
CA PRO A 84 6.25 -17.77 44.79
C PRO A 84 5.91 -16.39 45.36
N ASN A 85 6.70 -15.95 46.35
CA ASN A 85 6.67 -14.58 46.86
C ASN A 85 7.26 -13.60 45.82
N GLY A 86 6.75 -12.37 45.77
CA GLY A 86 7.11 -11.40 44.72
C GLY A 86 6.29 -11.57 43.42
N PHE A 87 6.92 -11.36 42.27
CA PHE A 87 6.27 -11.40 40.95
C PHE A 87 5.98 -12.83 40.47
N LEU A 88 5.01 -12.97 39.56
CA LEU A 88 4.83 -14.18 38.76
C LEU A 88 6.01 -14.34 37.79
N LEU A 89 6.53 -15.56 37.67
CA LEU A 89 7.55 -15.93 36.69
C LEU A 89 6.89 -16.38 35.38
N PRO A 90 7.52 -16.24 34.20
CA PRO A 90 6.97 -16.77 32.96
C PRO A 90 6.70 -18.29 33.06
N LEU A 91 5.58 -18.73 32.52
CA LEU A 91 5.26 -20.16 32.42
C LEU A 91 6.34 -20.88 31.57
N PRO A 92 6.84 -22.06 31.99
CA PRO A 92 7.76 -22.85 31.15
C PRO A 92 7.11 -23.21 29.81
N LYS A 93 7.92 -23.36 28.74
CA LYS A 93 7.42 -23.58 27.38
C LYS A 93 6.51 -24.80 27.21
N SER A 94 6.59 -25.80 28.10
CA SER A 94 5.67 -26.95 28.18
C SER A 94 4.22 -26.58 28.52
N TYR A 95 3.98 -25.36 29.03
CA TYR A 95 2.67 -24.80 29.38
C TYR A 95 2.26 -23.66 28.44
N HIS A 96 3.08 -23.30 27.44
CA HIS A 96 2.67 -22.36 26.41
C HIS A 96 1.75 -23.08 25.40
N MET A 97 0.46 -22.77 25.46
CA MET A 97 -0.48 -23.16 24.42
C MET A 97 -0.12 -22.51 23.07
N VAL A 98 -0.41 -23.23 21.98
CA VAL A 98 -0.45 -22.69 20.62
C VAL A 98 -1.39 -21.47 20.59
N PRO A 99 -1.12 -20.42 19.77
CA PRO A 99 -1.82 -19.14 19.87
C PRO A 99 -3.35 -19.23 19.96
N ILE A 100 -3.91 -18.43 20.88
CA ILE A 100 -5.27 -18.53 21.45
C ILE A 100 -6.42 -18.45 20.41
N LEU A 101 -6.13 -18.05 19.17
CA LEU A 101 -7.11 -17.83 18.11
C LEU A 101 -7.88 -19.10 17.71
N ASP A 102 -7.21 -20.26 17.62
CA ASP A 102 -7.87 -21.51 17.23
C ASP A 102 -8.59 -22.20 18.40
N PHE A 103 -8.19 -21.95 19.64
CA PHE A 103 -8.87 -22.54 20.81
C PHE A 103 -10.27 -21.95 21.04
N MET A 104 -10.51 -20.71 20.59
CA MET A 104 -11.86 -20.14 20.54
C MET A 104 -12.78 -20.86 19.53
N LYS A 105 -12.26 -21.29 18.37
CA LYS A 105 -13.02 -22.13 17.43
C LYS A 105 -13.36 -23.48 18.05
N PHE A 106 -12.40 -24.11 18.71
CA PHE A 106 -12.57 -25.45 19.31
C PHE A 106 -13.66 -25.51 20.41
N ILE A 107 -13.93 -24.38 21.09
CA ILE A 107 -14.98 -24.29 22.12
C ILE A 107 -16.39 -24.25 21.52
N VAL A 108 -16.57 -23.80 20.27
CA VAL A 108 -17.89 -23.73 19.63
C VAL A 108 -18.41 -25.14 19.25
N CYS A 109 -17.53 -26.04 18.81
CA CYS A 109 -17.92 -27.35 18.25
C CYS A 109 -18.31 -28.43 19.26
N ILE A 110 -18.13 -28.22 20.57
CA ILE A 110 -18.43 -29.25 21.60
C ILE A 110 -19.88 -29.14 22.12
N SER A 111 -20.54 -28.01 21.92
CA SER A 111 -21.91 -27.75 22.42
C SER A 111 -23.03 -28.47 21.64
N SER A 112 -22.70 -29.23 20.58
CA SER A 112 -23.66 -29.74 19.59
C SER A 112 -23.58 -31.26 19.33
N SER A 113 -22.83 -32.03 20.13
CA SER A 113 -22.58 -33.46 19.82
C SER A 113 -22.45 -34.36 21.06
N VAL A 114 -23.54 -34.55 21.80
CA VAL A 114 -23.75 -35.70 22.68
C VAL A 114 -25.18 -36.22 22.54
N SER A 115 -25.43 -37.00 21.48
CA SER A 115 -26.65 -37.82 21.29
C SER A 115 -26.33 -39.00 20.36
N ASN A 116 -27.07 -40.09 20.55
CA ASN A 116 -27.19 -41.25 19.65
C ASN A 116 -25.92 -42.10 19.43
N LEU A 117 -25.69 -43.03 20.35
CA LEU A 117 -25.04 -44.31 20.06
C LEU A 117 -26.00 -45.45 20.45
N SER A 118 -26.81 -45.93 19.52
CA SER A 118 -27.65 -47.12 19.72
C SER A 118 -27.90 -47.88 18.40
N ASP A 119 -28.32 -49.14 18.56
CA ASP A 119 -29.09 -49.94 17.60
C ASP A 119 -28.39 -50.37 16.29
N TYR A 120 -27.45 -51.30 16.46
CA TYR A 120 -26.98 -52.21 15.41
C TYR A 120 -28.12 -53.17 15.02
N THR A 121 -28.69 -53.01 13.82
CA THR A 121 -29.90 -53.75 13.41
C THR A 121 -29.61 -55.15 12.87
N MET A 122 -30.37 -56.14 13.35
CA MET A 122 -30.42 -57.50 12.79
C MET A 122 -31.58 -57.62 11.80
N THR A 123 -31.28 -57.84 10.52
CA THR A 123 -32.28 -58.02 9.45
C THR A 123 -32.50 -59.50 9.14
N SER A 124 -33.71 -60.00 9.41
CA SER A 124 -34.14 -61.34 8.99
C SER A 124 -34.82 -61.30 7.61
N HIS A 125 -34.44 -62.22 6.72
CA HIS A 125 -35.10 -62.39 5.43
C HIS A 125 -36.26 -63.41 5.53
N HIS A 126 -37.47 -62.97 5.20
CA HIS A 126 -38.57 -63.86 4.82
C HIS A 126 -39.18 -63.40 3.50
N SER A 127 -38.95 -64.16 2.43
CA SER A 127 -39.50 -63.91 1.09
C SER A 127 -40.84 -64.63 0.90
N CYS A 128 -41.88 -63.88 0.51
CA CYS A 128 -43.20 -64.41 0.19
C CYS A 128 -43.23 -65.09 -1.19
N LEU A 129 -43.99 -66.18 -1.33
CA LEU A 129 -44.47 -66.69 -2.62
C LEU A 129 -46.00 -66.76 -2.60
N LYS A 130 -46.64 -66.16 -3.61
CA LYS A 130 -48.08 -66.24 -3.88
C LYS A 130 -48.32 -67.26 -5.00
N SER A 131 -49.45 -67.96 -4.94
CA SER A 131 -50.13 -68.46 -6.14
C SER A 131 -51.64 -68.38 -5.93
N THR A 132 -52.39 -68.19 -7.01
CA THR A 132 -53.82 -67.86 -7.00
C THR A 132 -54.62 -68.84 -7.85
N HIS A 133 -55.88 -69.09 -7.50
CA HIS A 133 -56.94 -69.22 -8.50
C HIS A 133 -58.35 -69.00 -7.90
N GLN A 134 -59.37 -68.96 -8.76
CA GLN A 134 -60.72 -68.49 -8.46
C GLN A 134 -61.80 -69.52 -8.85
N ARG A 135 -62.97 -69.43 -8.19
CA ARG A 135 -64.35 -69.62 -8.72
C ARG A 135 -64.48 -70.29 -10.11
N ASN A 136 -65.27 -71.37 -10.31
CA ASN A 136 -66.75 -71.31 -10.28
C ASN A 136 -67.46 -72.67 -10.56
N LYS A 137 -68.63 -72.85 -9.93
CA LYS A 137 -69.92 -73.42 -10.42
C LYS A 137 -70.08 -74.83 -11.09
N THR A 138 -71.13 -75.51 -10.55
CA THR A 138 -72.28 -76.23 -11.21
C THR A 138 -72.29 -77.73 -11.60
N LEU A 139 -73.39 -78.38 -11.15
CA LEU A 139 -74.16 -79.52 -11.75
C LEU A 139 -73.53 -80.94 -11.72
N LEU A 140 -74.19 -82.07 -11.43
CA LEU A 140 -75.60 -82.50 -11.55
C LEU A 140 -75.77 -83.98 -11.05
N LYS A 141 -76.91 -84.34 -10.39
CA LYS A 141 -77.42 -85.72 -10.07
C LYS A 141 -76.53 -86.57 -9.11
N HIS A 142 -77.04 -87.55 -8.34
CA HIS A 142 -78.40 -88.06 -8.01
C HIS A 142 -78.34 -88.64 -6.57
N ARG A 143 -79.36 -89.24 -5.91
CA ARG A 143 -80.72 -89.73 -6.28
C ARG A 143 -81.72 -89.32 -5.16
N MET A 144 -82.79 -90.09 -4.91
CA MET A 144 -83.69 -89.96 -3.75
C MET A 144 -84.41 -91.32 -3.45
N MET A 145 -85.36 -91.31 -2.52
CA MET A 145 -85.91 -92.45 -1.74
C MET A 145 -86.97 -93.36 -2.42
N ASP A 146 -87.22 -94.50 -1.76
CA ASP A 146 -88.54 -95.12 -1.45
C ASP A 146 -89.30 -96.20 -2.29
N ILE A 147 -90.02 -97.04 -1.52
CA ILE A 147 -91.17 -97.95 -1.80
C ILE A 147 -90.93 -99.30 -2.53
N ASN A 148 -91.23 -100.44 -1.87
CA ASN A 148 -92.34 -101.37 -2.24
C ASN A 148 -92.71 -102.39 -1.11
N MET A 149 -93.76 -103.21 -1.33
CA MET A 149 -94.53 -104.03 -0.35
C MET A 149 -94.72 -105.51 -0.76
N ASN A 150 -95.39 -106.32 0.11
CA ASN A 150 -96.05 -107.66 -0.10
C ASN A 150 -95.23 -108.93 0.22
N GLN A 151 -95.77 -110.11 0.65
CA GLN A 151 -97.11 -110.56 1.16
C GLN A 151 -97.08 -112.00 1.77
N LYS A 152 -97.93 -112.29 2.80
CA LYS A 152 -98.67 -113.57 3.12
C LYS A 152 -97.91 -114.91 3.40
N CYS A 153 -98.51 -116.02 3.89
CA CYS A 153 -99.58 -116.33 4.90
C CYS A 153 -99.75 -117.89 5.08
N LEU A 154 -100.56 -118.35 6.08
CA LEU A 154 -101.10 -119.73 6.34
C LEU A 154 -100.12 -120.75 6.97
N HIS A 155 -100.42 -121.59 7.99
CA HIS A 155 -101.55 -122.52 8.34
C HIS A 155 -101.50 -123.87 7.55
N THR A 156 -101.77 -125.08 8.07
CA THR A 156 -102.21 -125.58 9.42
C THR A 156 -101.43 -126.89 9.77
N MET A 157 -101.81 -128.01 10.44
CA MET A 157 -103.02 -128.58 11.13
C MET A 157 -102.59 -129.69 12.16
N ASN A 158 -103.55 -130.38 12.80
CA ASN A 158 -103.40 -131.62 13.61
C ASN A 158 -104.21 -132.80 12.98
N LEU A 159 -103.97 -134.06 13.41
CA LEU A 159 -104.99 -135.02 13.94
C LEU A 159 -104.56 -136.51 13.94
N SER A 160 -105.15 -137.28 14.86
CA SER A 160 -105.22 -138.76 14.88
C SER A 160 -106.70 -139.22 14.81
N PRO A 161 -107.02 -140.43 14.32
CA PRO A 161 -108.37 -141.02 14.42
C PRO A 161 -108.42 -142.45 15.04
N THR A 162 -109.61 -143.06 15.00
CA THR A 162 -110.11 -144.05 15.99
C THR A 162 -110.57 -145.40 15.38
N ILE A 163 -111.31 -146.21 16.15
CA ILE A 163 -111.52 -147.67 16.07
C ILE A 163 -112.80 -148.08 15.30
N GLN A 164 -112.90 -149.38 14.93
CA GLN A 164 -114.10 -150.27 14.96
C GLN A 164 -114.70 -150.80 13.63
N VAL A 165 -115.51 -151.86 13.74
CA VAL A 165 -115.92 -152.85 12.69
C VAL A 165 -117.40 -153.29 12.91
N HIS A 166 -118.06 -153.88 11.91
CA HIS A 166 -119.50 -154.25 11.90
C HIS A 166 -119.79 -155.61 11.18
N ASN A 167 -121.06 -156.07 11.22
CA ASN A 167 -121.77 -157.22 10.56
C ASN A 167 -122.30 -158.28 11.56
N GLN A 168 -123.40 -159.03 11.33
CA GLN A 168 -124.38 -159.11 10.23
C GLN A 168 -125.77 -159.63 10.75
N SER A 169 -126.75 -159.96 9.89
CA SER A 169 -128.16 -160.20 10.29
C SER A 169 -128.92 -161.29 9.49
N ILE A 170 -130.20 -161.50 9.87
CA ILE A 170 -131.31 -162.24 9.19
C ILE A 170 -131.59 -163.69 9.65
N ARG A 171 -132.90 -164.00 9.76
CA ARG A 171 -133.58 -165.18 10.38
C ARG A 171 -133.61 -165.13 11.92
N HIS A 172 -134.73 -165.38 12.59
CA HIS A 172 -136.12 -165.57 12.13
C HIS A 172 -137.09 -164.88 13.10
N ILE A 173 -138.36 -164.68 12.72
CA ILE A 173 -139.30 -163.80 13.46
C ILE A 173 -139.58 -164.26 14.91
N ASP A 174 -139.45 -165.55 15.20
CA ASP A 174 -139.59 -166.10 16.56
C ASP A 174 -138.43 -165.65 17.47
N ALA A 175 -137.25 -165.46 16.89
CA ALA A 175 -136.11 -164.83 17.58
C ALA A 175 -136.36 -163.34 17.85
N LEU A 176 -137.21 -162.63 17.08
CA LEU A 176 -137.61 -161.27 17.45
C LEU A 176 -138.49 -161.24 18.70
N SER A 177 -139.32 -162.26 18.96
CA SER A 177 -140.06 -162.36 20.22
C SER A 177 -139.14 -162.60 21.42
N SER A 178 -138.13 -163.48 21.27
CA SER A 178 -137.09 -163.68 22.28
C SER A 178 -136.27 -162.40 22.49
N VAL A 179 -135.80 -161.77 21.40
CA VAL A 179 -135.00 -160.55 21.44
C VAL A 179 -135.80 -159.34 21.91
N ILE A 180 -137.13 -159.30 21.78
CA ILE A 180 -137.96 -158.25 22.40
C ILE A 180 -137.99 -158.42 23.93
N ALA A 181 -138.13 -159.64 24.45
CA ALA A 181 -138.02 -159.89 25.89
C ALA A 181 -136.60 -159.60 26.42
N GLU A 182 -135.58 -159.97 25.64
CA GLU A 182 -134.16 -159.75 25.97
C GLU A 182 -133.79 -158.26 25.88
N LEU A 183 -134.32 -157.51 24.90
CA LEU A 183 -134.21 -156.05 24.81
C LEU A 183 -135.03 -155.32 25.86
N GLN A 184 -136.18 -155.84 26.32
CA GLN A 184 -136.87 -155.30 27.48
C GLN A 184 -136.05 -155.51 28.75
N THR A 185 -135.42 -156.68 28.89
CA THR A 185 -134.49 -156.97 29.99
C THR A 185 -133.24 -156.09 29.93
N GLN A 186 -132.68 -155.84 28.74
CA GLN A 186 -131.58 -154.89 28.52
C GLN A 186 -131.99 -153.43 28.69
N ASN A 187 -133.23 -153.03 28.35
CA ASN A 187 -133.71 -151.66 28.62
C ASN A 187 -133.92 -151.43 30.12
N GLU A 188 -134.33 -152.46 30.88
CA GLU A 188 -134.35 -152.39 32.34
C GLU A 188 -132.96 -152.51 32.97
N HIS A 189 -131.97 -153.11 32.29
CA HIS A 189 -130.56 -153.05 32.67
C HIS A 189 -129.98 -151.64 32.43
N LEU A 190 -130.16 -151.09 31.22
CA LEU A 190 -129.73 -149.75 30.84
C LEU A 190 -130.45 -148.65 31.62
N ARG A 191 -131.71 -148.86 32.03
CA ARG A 191 -132.38 -147.98 33.00
C ARG A 191 -131.74 -148.05 34.38
N ARG A 192 -131.33 -149.23 34.84
CA ARG A 192 -130.56 -149.36 36.08
C ARG A 192 -129.21 -148.67 35.96
N GLU A 193 -128.43 -148.95 34.93
CA GLU A 193 -127.15 -148.25 34.67
C GLU A 193 -127.31 -146.73 34.57
N LEU A 194 -128.37 -146.22 33.91
CA LEU A 194 -128.65 -144.78 33.84
C LEU A 194 -129.19 -144.20 35.17
N SER A 195 -129.86 -145.00 36.00
CA SER A 195 -130.34 -144.57 37.33
C SER A 195 -129.28 -144.68 38.44
N GLU A 196 -128.27 -145.53 38.23
CA GLU A 196 -127.10 -145.68 39.11
C GLU A 196 -125.93 -144.76 38.70
N TYR A 197 -126.08 -143.99 37.60
CA TYR A 197 -125.08 -143.01 37.14
C TYR A 197 -125.18 -141.55 37.65
N PRO A 198 -125.93 -141.23 38.72
CA PRO A 198 -125.67 -140.05 39.52
C PRO A 198 -125.08 -140.39 40.91
N GLU A 199 -124.41 -139.41 41.52
CA GLU A 199 -124.06 -139.37 42.95
C GLU A 199 -122.98 -140.32 43.51
N ASN A 200 -121.79 -140.38 42.90
CA ASN A 200 -120.55 -139.95 43.61
C ASN A 200 -119.26 -139.95 42.77
N ARG A 201 -118.74 -138.75 42.43
CA ARG A 201 -117.32 -138.41 42.65
C ARG A 201 -117.03 -136.90 42.52
N ASN A 202 -116.22 -136.41 43.45
CA ASN A 202 -115.30 -135.27 43.32
C ASN A 202 -115.86 -133.87 42.99
N ARG A 203 -116.64 -133.25 43.90
CA ARG A 203 -116.71 -131.78 43.98
C ARG A 203 -115.33 -131.16 44.36
N ASN A 204 -114.61 -131.84 45.25
CA ASN A 204 -113.42 -131.32 45.96
C ASN A 204 -112.19 -130.95 45.09
N MET A 205 -112.12 -131.42 43.82
CA MET A 205 -110.97 -131.15 42.93
C MET A 205 -111.15 -129.84 42.14
N ASN A 206 -112.41 -129.41 41.95
CA ASN A 206 -112.75 -128.19 41.22
C ASN A 206 -112.38 -126.92 42.01
N ASP A 207 -112.57 -126.93 43.33
CA ASP A 207 -112.35 -125.75 44.18
C ASP A 207 -110.86 -125.38 44.29
N TYR A 208 -109.96 -126.37 44.35
CA TYR A 208 -108.51 -126.12 44.36
C TYR A 208 -108.02 -125.53 43.02
N LEU A 209 -108.53 -126.05 41.90
CA LEU A 209 -108.29 -125.49 40.57
C LEU A 209 -108.84 -124.05 40.45
N SER A 210 -110.07 -123.82 40.90
CA SER A 210 -110.71 -122.50 40.91
C SER A 210 -109.92 -121.48 41.74
N SER A 211 -109.44 -121.88 42.93
CA SER A 211 -108.62 -121.04 43.80
C SER A 211 -107.25 -120.72 43.18
N SER A 212 -106.57 -121.73 42.61
CA SER A 212 -105.29 -121.56 41.91
C SER A 212 -105.41 -120.65 40.68
N VAL A 213 -106.45 -120.83 39.87
CA VAL A 213 -106.76 -119.97 38.71
C VAL A 213 -107.10 -118.54 39.16
N SER A 214 -107.79 -118.37 40.29
CA SER A 214 -108.10 -117.05 40.86
C SER A 214 -106.84 -116.33 41.35
N GLN A 215 -105.91 -117.04 42.01
CA GLN A 215 -104.63 -116.49 42.42
C GLN A 215 -103.78 -116.10 41.20
N LEU A 216 -103.62 -117.01 40.22
CA LEU A 216 -102.92 -116.71 38.96
C LEU A 216 -103.55 -115.54 38.19
N THR A 217 -104.88 -115.41 38.19
CA THR A 217 -105.58 -114.28 37.58
C THR A 217 -105.26 -112.98 38.32
N THR A 218 -105.23 -113.00 39.65
CA THR A 218 -104.85 -111.87 40.50
C THR A 218 -103.40 -111.45 40.26
N ASP A 219 -102.48 -112.41 40.17
CA ASP A 219 -101.06 -112.14 39.89
C ASP A 219 -100.84 -111.64 38.46
N VAL A 220 -101.58 -112.15 37.47
CA VAL A 220 -101.57 -111.60 36.10
C VAL A 220 -102.15 -110.18 36.04
N ILE A 221 -103.16 -109.85 36.86
CA ILE A 221 -103.67 -108.48 37.00
C ILE A 221 -102.59 -107.58 37.64
N ASN A 222 -101.96 -108.02 38.73
CA ASN A 222 -100.89 -107.29 39.41
C ASN A 222 -99.66 -107.09 38.51
N LEU A 223 -99.26 -108.09 37.73
CA LEU A 223 -98.18 -107.97 36.75
C LEU A 223 -98.56 -107.04 35.59
N LYS A 224 -99.81 -107.08 35.10
CA LYS A 224 -100.30 -106.10 34.11
C LYS A 224 -100.35 -104.67 34.67
N ALA A 225 -100.63 -104.49 35.96
CA ALA A 225 -100.56 -103.20 36.64
C ALA A 225 -99.11 -102.70 36.74
N LYS A 226 -98.20 -103.52 37.29
CA LYS A 226 -96.76 -103.21 37.39
C LYS A 226 -96.12 -102.95 36.02
N LEU A 227 -96.53 -103.67 34.96
CA LEU A 227 -96.07 -103.43 33.59
C LEU A 227 -96.55 -102.07 33.05
N LYS A 228 -97.79 -101.66 33.34
CA LYS A 228 -98.28 -100.31 33.02
C LYS A 228 -97.54 -99.22 33.80
N GLU A 229 -97.16 -99.48 35.05
CA GLU A 229 -96.36 -98.53 35.84
C GLU A 229 -94.93 -98.43 35.35
N MET A 230 -94.27 -99.56 35.03
CA MET A 230 -92.97 -99.54 34.36
C MET A 230 -93.01 -98.84 33.00
N GLN A 231 -94.09 -99.01 32.22
CA GLN A 231 -94.24 -98.28 30.96
C GLN A 231 -94.42 -96.77 31.17
N LYS A 232 -95.18 -96.34 32.20
CA LYS A 232 -95.27 -94.92 32.60
C LYS A 232 -93.91 -94.38 33.03
N LEU A 233 -93.19 -95.11 33.89
CA LEU A 233 -91.87 -94.71 34.38
C LEU A 233 -90.87 -94.61 33.23
N LYS A 234 -90.83 -95.61 32.33
CA LYS A 234 -90.01 -95.56 31.12
C LYS A 234 -90.34 -94.31 30.29
N ASN A 235 -91.61 -94.07 29.97
CA ASN A 235 -92.02 -92.90 29.19
C ASN A 235 -91.58 -91.59 29.88
N SER A 236 -91.65 -91.51 31.21
CA SER A 236 -91.23 -90.33 31.98
C SER A 236 -89.71 -90.14 31.98
N VAL A 237 -88.92 -91.22 32.01
CA VAL A 237 -87.46 -91.16 31.91
C VAL A 237 -87.02 -90.84 30.48
N ASP A 238 -87.65 -91.46 29.47
CA ASP A 238 -87.40 -91.17 28.06
C ASP A 238 -87.69 -89.69 27.75
N GLU A 239 -88.75 -89.09 28.31
CA GLU A 239 -89.06 -87.67 28.09
C GLU A 239 -88.11 -86.75 28.88
N SER A 240 -87.84 -87.04 30.16
CA SER A 240 -86.87 -86.28 30.96
C SER A 240 -85.46 -86.29 30.35
N TYR A 241 -85.07 -87.39 29.70
CA TYR A 241 -83.81 -87.48 28.96
C TYR A 241 -83.82 -86.64 27.67
N LYS A 242 -84.93 -86.59 26.93
CA LYS A 242 -85.09 -85.68 25.78
C LYS A 242 -85.09 -84.21 26.21
N ASP A 243 -85.73 -83.89 27.34
CA ASP A 243 -85.74 -82.53 27.90
C ASP A 243 -84.31 -82.10 28.28
N ALA A 244 -83.56 -82.96 28.98
CA ALA A 244 -82.15 -82.71 29.31
C ALA A 244 -81.27 -82.55 28.05
N ILE A 245 -81.47 -83.38 27.01
CA ILE A 245 -80.77 -83.22 25.72
C ILE A 245 -81.12 -81.88 25.06
N ARG A 246 -82.40 -81.48 25.05
CA ARG A 246 -82.83 -80.20 24.48
C ARG A 246 -82.19 -79.02 25.20
N GLU A 247 -82.12 -79.07 26.53
CA GLU A 247 -81.49 -78.03 27.35
C GLU A 247 -79.98 -77.95 27.09
N TYR A 248 -79.25 -79.07 27.12
CA TYR A 248 -77.83 -79.08 26.78
C TYR A 248 -77.57 -78.63 25.33
N HIS A 249 -78.43 -78.99 24.39
CA HIS A 249 -78.32 -78.54 23.00
C HIS A 249 -78.56 -77.03 22.86
N LEU A 250 -79.52 -76.48 23.60
CA LEU A 250 -79.80 -75.04 23.64
C LEU A 250 -78.61 -74.25 24.21
N ILE A 251 -78.08 -74.67 25.37
CA ILE A 251 -76.91 -74.05 26.01
C ILE A 251 -75.68 -74.10 25.11
N VAL A 252 -75.40 -75.25 24.47
CA VAL A 252 -74.28 -75.39 23.54
C VAL A 252 -74.48 -74.56 22.26
N MET A 253 -75.72 -74.45 21.76
CA MET A 253 -76.03 -73.55 20.64
C MET A 253 -75.81 -72.09 21.01
N GLU A 254 -76.27 -71.65 22.17
CA GLU A 254 -76.13 -70.27 22.65
C GLU A 254 -74.65 -69.90 22.79
N GLN A 255 -73.87 -70.70 23.52
CA GLN A 255 -72.42 -70.54 23.65
C GLN A 255 -71.70 -70.54 22.29
N PHE A 256 -72.10 -71.41 21.35
CA PHE A 256 -71.52 -71.43 20.01
C PHE A 256 -71.88 -70.17 19.21
N THR A 257 -73.10 -69.63 19.35
CA THR A 257 -73.47 -68.35 18.73
C THR A 257 -72.75 -67.17 19.35
N GLU A 258 -72.53 -67.16 20.67
CA GLU A 258 -71.78 -66.10 21.35
C GLU A 258 -70.31 -66.12 20.93
N LEU A 259 -69.63 -67.28 21.00
CA LEU A 259 -68.24 -67.41 20.54
C LEU A 259 -68.06 -67.02 19.07
N LYS A 260 -69.04 -67.34 18.22
CA LYS A 260 -69.05 -66.94 16.80
C LYS A 260 -69.22 -65.43 16.62
N GLN A 261 -70.04 -64.78 17.45
CA GLN A 261 -70.20 -63.32 17.47
C GLN A 261 -68.93 -62.63 17.98
N GLN A 262 -68.37 -63.08 19.11
CA GLN A 262 -67.12 -62.57 19.67
C GLN A 262 -65.96 -62.69 18.67
N LEU A 263 -65.85 -63.83 17.96
CA LEU A 263 -64.87 -64.03 16.88
C LEU A 263 -65.08 -63.08 15.70
N HIS A 264 -66.34 -62.80 15.31
CA HIS A 264 -66.65 -61.86 14.24
C HIS A 264 -66.27 -60.42 14.63
N GLU A 265 -66.57 -60.01 15.86
CA GLU A 265 -66.18 -58.70 16.38
C GLU A 265 -64.67 -58.55 16.52
N ALA A 266 -63.97 -59.56 17.05
CA ALA A 266 -62.52 -59.56 17.13
C ALA A 266 -61.89 -59.43 15.74
N ARG A 267 -62.47 -60.09 14.74
CA ARG A 267 -62.06 -59.95 13.34
C ARG A 267 -62.28 -58.53 12.80
N ILE A 268 -63.45 -57.91 13.03
CA ILE A 268 -63.70 -56.52 12.60
C ILE A 268 -62.74 -55.55 13.30
N LYS A 269 -62.47 -55.76 14.59
CA LYS A 269 -61.51 -54.96 15.38
C LYS A 269 -60.09 -55.10 14.82
N ASN A 270 -59.67 -56.30 14.42
CA ASN A 270 -58.38 -56.52 13.75
C ASN A 270 -58.32 -55.88 12.35
N GLU A 271 -59.35 -56.06 11.50
CA GLU A 271 -59.39 -55.45 10.16
C GLU A 271 -59.35 -53.90 10.23
N ALA A 272 -59.91 -53.30 11.28
CA ALA A 272 -59.78 -51.87 11.57
C ALA A 272 -58.40 -51.46 12.10
N LEU A 273 -57.77 -52.30 12.94
CA LEU A 273 -56.40 -52.08 13.42
C LEU A 273 -55.37 -52.18 12.28
N ASP A 274 -55.49 -53.17 11.39
CA ASP A 274 -54.64 -53.33 10.21
C ASP A 274 -54.71 -52.09 9.31
N HIS A 275 -55.91 -51.53 9.10
CA HIS A 275 -56.08 -50.27 8.37
C HIS A 275 -55.40 -49.09 9.08
N SER A 276 -55.54 -48.99 10.41
CA SER A 276 -54.87 -47.96 11.21
C SER A 276 -53.34 -48.06 11.12
N VAL A 277 -52.79 -49.27 11.24
CA VAL A 277 -51.35 -49.55 11.09
C VAL A 277 -50.86 -49.17 9.69
N ALA A 278 -51.61 -49.50 8.62
CA ALA A 278 -51.26 -49.11 7.27
C ALA A 278 -51.25 -47.58 7.06
N VAL A 279 -52.21 -46.86 7.67
CA VAL A 279 -52.24 -45.38 7.64
C VAL A 279 -51.09 -44.78 8.44
N ILE A 280 -50.73 -45.35 9.59
CA ILE A 280 -49.58 -44.91 10.40
C ILE A 280 -48.26 -45.15 9.64
N ALA A 281 -48.08 -46.34 9.05
CA ALA A 281 -46.90 -46.67 8.26
C ALA A 281 -46.70 -45.69 7.10
N LYS A 282 -47.76 -45.40 6.32
CA LYS A 282 -47.70 -44.42 5.22
C LYS A 282 -47.38 -43.00 5.70
N LYS A 283 -47.91 -42.56 6.84
CA LYS A 283 -47.55 -41.26 7.43
C LYS A 283 -46.09 -41.21 7.89
N LEU A 284 -45.58 -42.31 8.45
CA LEU A 284 -44.21 -42.40 8.93
C LEU A 284 -43.20 -42.41 7.76
N GLU A 285 -43.53 -43.10 6.67
CA GLU A 285 -42.82 -43.06 5.39
C GLU A 285 -42.77 -41.63 4.82
N GLN A 286 -43.91 -40.92 4.77
CA GLN A 286 -43.98 -39.51 4.34
C GLN A 286 -43.14 -38.57 5.23
N ILE A 287 -43.17 -38.74 6.55
CA ILE A 287 -42.37 -37.95 7.49
C ILE A 287 -40.87 -38.22 7.29
N ASN A 288 -40.47 -39.48 7.04
CA ASN A 288 -39.08 -39.82 6.78
C ASN A 288 -38.60 -39.25 5.43
N HIS A 289 -39.41 -39.33 4.38
CA HIS A 289 -39.08 -38.76 3.06
C HIS A 289 -38.88 -37.24 3.14
N GLY A 290 -39.83 -36.51 3.74
CA GLY A 290 -39.74 -35.05 3.86
C GLY A 290 -38.58 -34.59 4.76
N LYS A 291 -38.25 -35.35 5.82
CA LYS A 291 -37.04 -35.10 6.61
C LYS A 291 -35.75 -35.35 5.82
N ASN A 292 -35.73 -36.37 4.97
CA ASN A 292 -34.57 -36.69 4.14
C ASN A 292 -34.33 -35.61 3.08
N GLU A 293 -35.39 -35.14 2.42
CA GLU A 293 -35.33 -34.00 1.49
C GLU A 293 -34.83 -32.73 2.19
N GLN A 294 -35.38 -32.38 3.36
CA GLN A 294 -34.91 -31.24 4.16
C GLN A 294 -33.45 -31.39 4.63
N SER A 295 -32.98 -32.61 4.88
CA SER A 295 -31.59 -32.88 5.24
C SER A 295 -30.66 -32.65 4.05
N ILE A 296 -31.04 -33.13 2.86
CA ILE A 296 -30.27 -32.96 1.62
C ILE A 296 -30.21 -31.47 1.23
N GLU A 297 -31.35 -30.77 1.22
CA GLU A 297 -31.40 -29.33 0.92
C GLU A 297 -30.53 -28.52 1.89
N MET A 298 -30.54 -28.88 3.19
CA MET A 298 -29.69 -28.23 4.19
C MET A 298 -28.20 -28.55 3.98
N GLU A 299 -27.85 -29.77 3.58
CA GLU A 299 -26.48 -30.19 3.31
C GLU A 299 -25.92 -29.48 2.06
N GLU A 300 -26.66 -29.43 0.96
CA GLU A 300 -26.33 -28.64 -0.24
C GLU A 300 -26.14 -27.16 0.11
N GLN A 301 -27.08 -26.57 0.86
CA GLN A 301 -26.96 -25.20 1.35
C GLN A 301 -25.78 -24.95 2.29
N TRP A 302 -25.19 -25.97 2.93
CA TRP A 302 -23.96 -25.82 3.72
C TRP A 302 -22.71 -25.98 2.84
N ILE A 303 -22.74 -26.89 1.86
CA ILE A 303 -21.67 -27.07 0.87
C ILE A 303 -21.45 -25.77 0.08
N ASP A 304 -22.51 -25.14 -0.43
CA ASP A 304 -22.42 -23.86 -1.16
C ASP A 304 -21.82 -22.73 -0.29
N LYS A 305 -22.21 -22.66 0.99
CA LYS A 305 -21.65 -21.68 1.95
C LYS A 305 -20.17 -21.95 2.20
N ILE A 306 -19.78 -23.21 2.35
CA ILE A 306 -18.38 -23.61 2.55
C ILE A 306 -17.55 -23.29 1.30
N MET A 307 -18.02 -23.62 0.09
CA MET A 307 -17.37 -23.25 -1.16
C MET A 307 -17.18 -21.73 -1.29
N THR A 308 -18.25 -20.95 -1.06
CA THR A 308 -18.20 -19.48 -1.09
C THR A 308 -17.15 -18.92 -0.11
N ILE A 309 -17.05 -19.48 1.09
CA ILE A 309 -16.06 -19.10 2.09
C ILE A 309 -14.64 -19.50 1.64
N CYS A 310 -14.45 -20.69 1.08
CA CYS A 310 -13.17 -21.13 0.53
C CYS A 310 -12.68 -20.22 -0.60
N GLU A 311 -13.54 -19.87 -1.56
CA GLU A 311 -13.21 -18.94 -2.65
C GLU A 311 -12.79 -17.55 -2.14
N GLN A 312 -13.46 -17.04 -1.11
CA GLN A 312 -13.10 -15.78 -0.45
C GLN A 312 -11.73 -15.87 0.25
N PHE A 313 -11.44 -16.95 0.96
CA PHE A 313 -10.11 -17.17 1.57
C PHE A 313 -9.01 -17.33 0.53
N ASP A 314 -9.28 -18.00 -0.59
CA ASP A 314 -8.34 -18.16 -1.70
C ASP A 314 -8.04 -16.81 -2.37
N SER A 315 -9.07 -15.99 -2.59
CA SER A 315 -8.95 -14.63 -3.12
C SER A 315 -8.12 -13.73 -2.19
N PHE A 316 -8.46 -13.70 -0.89
CA PHE A 316 -7.75 -12.96 0.14
C PHE A 316 -6.28 -13.39 0.26
N THR A 317 -5.99 -14.69 0.15
CA THR A 317 -4.62 -15.22 0.20
C THR A 317 -3.81 -14.80 -1.03
N LYS A 318 -4.42 -14.82 -2.22
CA LYS A 318 -3.81 -14.34 -3.47
C LYS A 318 -3.58 -12.81 -3.44
N GLU A 319 -4.49 -12.04 -2.86
CA GLU A 319 -4.34 -10.60 -2.65
C GLU A 319 -3.21 -10.30 -1.66
N LYS A 320 -3.20 -10.94 -0.49
CA LYS A 320 -2.18 -10.71 0.55
C LYS A 320 -0.77 -11.13 0.10
N HIS A 321 -0.67 -12.14 -0.78
CA HIS A 321 0.61 -12.49 -1.41
C HIS A 321 1.11 -11.39 -2.37
N LYS A 322 0.22 -10.76 -3.17
CA LYS A 322 0.59 -9.61 -4.01
C LYS A 322 1.00 -8.40 -3.17
N GLU A 323 0.30 -8.13 -2.07
CA GLU A 323 0.65 -7.05 -1.13
C GLU A 323 2.04 -7.27 -0.52
N LEU A 324 2.38 -8.52 -0.16
CA LEU A 324 3.71 -8.88 0.33
C LEU A 324 4.80 -8.65 -0.73
N GLN A 325 4.59 -9.13 -1.97
CA GLN A 325 5.52 -8.89 -3.09
C GLN A 325 5.72 -7.38 -3.38
N LEU A 326 4.66 -6.57 -3.26
CA LEU A 326 4.74 -5.13 -3.42
C LEU A 326 5.53 -4.48 -2.27
N LYS A 327 5.38 -4.98 -1.04
CA LYS A 327 6.18 -4.52 0.12
C LYS A 327 7.66 -4.85 -0.07
N ASP A 328 8.00 -6.06 -0.50
CA ASP A 328 9.38 -6.48 -0.76
C ASP A 328 10.04 -5.66 -1.88
N LEU A 329 9.24 -5.20 -2.87
CA LEU A 329 9.68 -4.27 -3.91
C LEU A 329 9.89 -2.84 -3.41
N LEU A 330 9.04 -2.35 -2.51
CA LEU A 330 9.22 -1.06 -1.83
C LEU A 330 10.46 -1.07 -0.93
N GLU A 331 10.65 -2.11 -0.13
CA GLU A 331 11.80 -2.23 0.78
C GLU A 331 13.13 -2.27 -0.01
N LYS A 332 13.17 -2.94 -1.17
CA LYS A 332 14.32 -2.88 -2.10
C LYS A 332 14.53 -1.50 -2.73
N LYS A 333 13.45 -0.79 -3.08
CA LYS A 333 13.50 0.59 -3.61
C LYS A 333 14.03 1.59 -2.58
N ASP A 334 13.63 1.44 -1.33
CA ASP A 334 14.08 2.32 -0.24
C ASP A 334 15.57 2.08 0.08
N ILE A 335 16.05 0.84 0.01
CA ILE A 335 17.48 0.50 0.08
C ILE A 335 18.24 1.12 -1.11
N GLU A 336 17.77 0.92 -2.35
CA GLU A 336 18.38 1.48 -3.57
C GLU A 336 18.45 3.02 -3.55
N LEU A 337 17.44 3.68 -2.97
CA LEU A 337 17.43 5.14 -2.74
C LEU A 337 18.43 5.53 -1.66
N SER A 338 18.48 4.82 -0.54
CA SER A 338 19.42 5.08 0.56
C SER A 338 20.88 4.93 0.12
N GLU A 339 21.20 3.92 -0.69
CA GLU A 339 22.53 3.73 -1.28
C GLU A 339 22.91 4.91 -2.20
N LYS A 340 22.01 5.34 -3.09
CA LYS A 340 22.24 6.47 -4.00
C LYS A 340 22.40 7.80 -3.28
N ASP A 341 21.61 8.06 -2.24
CA ASP A 341 21.75 9.29 -1.44
C ASP A 341 23.00 9.25 -0.55
N THR A 342 23.48 8.06 -0.16
CA THR A 342 24.80 7.90 0.47
C THR A 342 25.93 8.23 -0.52
N GLN A 343 25.91 7.66 -1.72
CA GLN A 343 26.90 7.96 -2.77
C GLN A 343 26.91 9.45 -3.14
N ARG A 344 25.73 10.06 -3.35
CA ARG A 344 25.60 11.51 -3.60
C ARG A 344 26.22 12.36 -2.48
N LYS A 345 26.07 11.93 -1.23
CA LYS A 345 26.64 12.63 -0.07
C LYS A 345 28.17 12.57 -0.06
N GLU A 346 28.75 11.44 -0.44
CA GLU A 346 30.21 11.29 -0.63
C GLU A 346 30.72 12.15 -1.79
N GLU A 347 30.00 12.18 -2.92
CA GLU A 347 30.31 13.06 -4.06
C GLU A 347 30.24 14.55 -3.68
N ILE A 348 29.20 14.96 -2.92
CA ILE A 348 29.07 16.32 -2.39
C ILE A 348 30.22 16.66 -1.43
N GLU A 349 30.62 15.74 -0.54
CA GLU A 349 31.72 15.97 0.39
C GLU A 349 33.07 16.12 -0.34
N LEU A 350 33.31 15.32 -1.38
CA LEU A 350 34.48 15.43 -2.24
C LEU A 350 34.51 16.76 -3.01
N LEU A 351 33.37 17.20 -3.55
CA LEU A 351 33.24 18.49 -4.22
C LEU A 351 33.41 19.67 -3.24
N SER A 352 32.89 19.56 -2.02
CA SER A 352 33.02 20.59 -0.98
C SER A 352 34.49 20.77 -0.55
N LYS A 353 35.22 19.67 -0.37
CA LYS A 353 36.68 19.70 -0.13
C LYS A 353 37.42 20.39 -1.28
N LYS A 354 37.08 20.05 -2.54
CA LYS A 354 37.69 20.66 -3.73
C LYS A 354 37.37 22.15 -3.88
N ILE A 355 36.17 22.59 -3.50
CA ILE A 355 35.79 24.01 -3.46
C ILE A 355 36.65 24.74 -2.42
N HIS A 356 36.73 24.22 -1.20
CA HIS A 356 37.53 24.80 -0.13
C HIS A 356 39.02 24.93 -0.47
N ASP A 357 39.58 23.90 -1.11
CA ASP A 357 40.94 23.88 -1.67
C ASP A 357 41.19 24.97 -2.72
N LEU A 358 40.16 25.38 -3.46
CA LEU A 358 40.24 26.43 -4.48
C LEU A 358 40.02 27.81 -3.87
N GLU A 359 39.12 27.95 -2.90
CA GLU A 359 38.93 29.16 -2.09
C GLU A 359 40.23 29.54 -1.36
N MET A 360 40.87 28.58 -0.68
CA MET A 360 42.17 28.78 -0.02
C MET A 360 43.26 29.23 -1.00
N LYS A 361 43.28 28.70 -2.23
CA LYS A 361 44.25 29.10 -3.27
C LYS A 361 43.95 30.46 -3.88
N LEU A 362 42.68 30.84 -3.99
CA LEU A 362 42.27 32.18 -4.43
C LEU A 362 42.62 33.23 -3.38
N GLU A 363 42.32 32.96 -2.11
CA GLU A 363 42.63 33.81 -0.96
C GLU A 363 44.14 34.07 -0.80
N MET A 364 44.99 33.04 -1.03
CA MET A 364 46.45 33.23 -1.08
C MET A 364 46.87 34.13 -2.25
N LYS A 365 46.27 33.96 -3.44
CA LYS A 365 46.59 34.79 -4.61
C LYS A 365 46.19 36.25 -4.41
N ILE A 366 45.02 36.53 -3.85
CA ILE A 366 44.58 37.89 -3.52
C ILE A 366 45.62 38.55 -2.58
N LYS A 367 46.04 37.84 -1.53
CA LYS A 367 47.07 38.32 -0.60
C LYS A 367 48.45 38.53 -1.22
N ASP A 368 48.80 37.84 -2.30
CA ASP A 368 50.04 38.07 -3.04
C ASP A 368 49.90 39.22 -4.06
N GLU A 369 48.71 39.40 -4.65
CA GLU A 369 48.36 40.54 -5.50
C GLU A 369 48.33 41.86 -4.69
N ASP A 370 47.74 41.85 -3.49
CA ASP A 370 47.74 42.98 -2.54
C ASP A 370 49.18 43.42 -2.20
N LYS A 371 50.10 42.46 -1.94
CA LYS A 371 51.51 42.75 -1.67
C LYS A 371 52.20 43.37 -2.89
N LEU A 372 51.97 42.81 -4.08
CA LEU A 372 52.52 43.34 -5.32
C LEU A 372 52.00 44.76 -5.61
N GLN A 373 50.71 45.01 -5.38
CA GLN A 373 50.10 46.33 -5.51
C GLN A 373 50.70 47.33 -4.50
N ALA A 374 50.90 46.93 -3.25
CA ALA A 374 51.56 47.76 -2.24
C ALA A 374 52.99 48.13 -2.65
N ILE A 375 53.80 47.16 -3.11
CA ILE A 375 55.16 47.37 -3.60
C ILE A 375 55.17 48.32 -4.81
N VAL A 376 54.23 48.17 -5.75
CA VAL A 376 54.12 49.06 -6.92
C VAL A 376 53.73 50.49 -6.52
N ILE A 377 52.84 50.66 -5.55
CA ILE A 377 52.46 51.98 -5.01
C ILE A 377 53.65 52.64 -4.28
N GLU A 378 54.41 51.88 -3.50
CA GLU A 378 55.62 52.34 -2.81
C GLU A 378 56.69 52.80 -3.83
N GLN A 379 57.02 51.95 -4.80
CA GLN A 379 57.99 52.26 -5.87
C GLN A 379 57.56 53.47 -6.71
N TYR A 380 56.27 53.58 -7.05
CA TYR A 380 55.73 54.76 -7.73
C TYR A 380 55.87 56.04 -6.89
N THR A 381 55.67 55.93 -5.57
CA THR A 381 55.80 57.07 -4.65
C THR A 381 57.26 57.52 -4.54
N ILE A 382 58.20 56.60 -4.33
CA ILE A 382 59.65 56.87 -4.29
C ILE A 382 60.12 57.51 -5.61
N MET A 383 59.73 56.95 -6.76
CA MET A 383 60.09 57.49 -8.08
C MET A 383 59.51 58.89 -8.30
N LYS A 384 58.27 59.16 -7.84
CA LYS A 384 57.63 60.47 -7.92
C LYS A 384 58.33 61.49 -7.02
N GLU A 385 58.80 61.10 -5.84
CA GLU A 385 59.55 61.97 -4.93
C GLU A 385 60.92 62.33 -5.50
N GLU A 386 61.68 61.36 -6.02
CA GLU A 386 62.96 61.64 -6.70
C GLU A 386 62.80 62.45 -7.99
N LEU A 387 61.73 62.24 -8.78
CA LEU A 387 61.42 63.10 -9.93
C LEU A 387 61.10 64.55 -9.53
N ASN A 388 60.38 64.76 -8.41
CA ASN A 388 60.12 66.10 -7.88
C ASN A 388 61.39 66.75 -7.33
N LYS A 389 62.24 65.98 -6.65
CA LYS A 389 63.55 66.43 -6.14
C LYS A 389 64.49 66.85 -7.29
N MET A 390 64.66 66.00 -8.30
CA MET A 390 65.44 66.35 -9.50
C MET A 390 64.89 67.57 -10.24
N ARG A 391 63.56 67.76 -10.29
CA ARG A 391 62.96 69.00 -10.84
C ARG A 391 63.36 70.22 -10.01
N ASN A 392 63.18 70.16 -8.69
CA ASN A 392 63.51 71.29 -7.80
C ASN A 392 65.01 71.66 -7.86
N GLU A 393 65.90 70.67 -7.94
CA GLU A 393 67.35 70.87 -8.12
C GLU A 393 67.68 71.50 -9.49
N MET A 394 67.01 71.04 -10.56
CA MET A 394 67.16 71.59 -11.92
C MET A 394 66.66 73.04 -12.02
N ASP A 395 65.51 73.34 -11.43
CA ASP A 395 64.93 74.69 -11.37
C ASP A 395 65.83 75.63 -10.54
N TYR A 396 66.38 75.15 -9.42
CA TYR A 396 67.33 75.90 -8.59
C TYR A 396 68.63 76.23 -9.33
N GLU A 397 69.32 75.26 -9.93
CA GLU A 397 70.55 75.53 -10.69
C GLU A 397 70.28 76.38 -11.94
N THR A 398 69.11 76.24 -12.57
CA THR A 398 68.68 77.12 -13.68
C THR A 398 68.48 78.56 -13.18
N GLN A 399 67.81 78.77 -12.05
CA GLN A 399 67.60 80.09 -11.45
C GLN A 399 68.94 80.74 -11.06
N LYS A 400 69.81 79.99 -10.37
CA LYS A 400 71.16 80.40 -9.95
C LYS A 400 72.02 80.80 -11.14
N LYS A 401 72.11 79.95 -12.18
CA LYS A 401 72.83 80.24 -13.43
C LYS A 401 72.29 81.49 -14.14
N ASN A 402 70.97 81.71 -14.10
CA ASN A 402 70.37 82.93 -14.65
C ASN A 402 70.70 84.18 -13.81
N GLN A 403 70.81 84.08 -12.49
CA GLN A 403 71.27 85.17 -11.61
C GLN A 403 72.76 85.50 -11.85
N ASP A 404 73.61 84.48 -12.00
CA ASP A 404 75.03 84.64 -12.33
C ASP A 404 75.22 85.32 -13.70
N LEU A 405 74.53 84.83 -14.74
CA LEU A 405 74.55 85.44 -16.08
C LEU A 405 74.01 86.88 -16.06
N THR A 406 72.96 87.16 -15.30
CA THR A 406 72.42 88.52 -15.15
C THR A 406 73.44 89.45 -14.48
N SER A 407 74.15 88.95 -13.47
CA SER A 407 75.22 89.69 -12.77
C SER A 407 76.43 89.95 -13.68
N GLN A 408 76.83 88.96 -14.50
CA GLN A 408 77.88 89.12 -15.51
C GLN A 408 77.48 90.13 -16.60
N VAL A 409 76.25 90.06 -17.12
CA VAL A 409 75.72 91.02 -18.09
C VAL A 409 75.68 92.44 -17.51
N PHE A 410 75.33 92.60 -16.23
CA PHE A 410 75.38 93.90 -15.55
C PHE A 410 76.83 94.42 -15.40
N ALA A 411 77.77 93.56 -15.03
CA ALA A 411 79.19 93.90 -14.94
C ALA A 411 79.76 94.33 -16.31
N LEU A 412 79.42 93.60 -17.38
CA LEU A 412 79.81 93.92 -18.76
C LEU A 412 79.19 95.25 -19.23
N LYS A 413 77.90 95.49 -19.00
CA LYS A 413 77.27 96.80 -19.27
C LYS A 413 77.98 97.95 -18.55
N LYS A 414 78.39 97.73 -17.29
CA LYS A 414 79.15 98.72 -16.50
C LYS A 414 80.58 98.92 -17.01
N ALA A 415 81.20 97.90 -17.62
CA ALA A 415 82.51 98.01 -18.28
C ALA A 415 82.40 98.75 -19.62
N ILE A 416 81.40 98.43 -20.45
CA ILE A 416 81.11 99.13 -21.70
C ILE A 416 80.89 100.63 -21.45
N SER A 417 80.05 101.00 -20.48
CA SER A 417 79.81 102.41 -20.14
C SER A 417 81.04 103.17 -19.60
N LYS A 418 82.04 102.46 -19.03
CA LYS A 418 83.34 103.04 -18.72
C LYS A 418 84.20 103.25 -19.97
N LEU A 419 84.21 102.27 -20.88
CA LEU A 419 84.94 102.35 -22.15
C LEU A 419 84.40 103.48 -23.02
N GLU A 420 83.08 103.59 -23.17
CA GLU A 420 82.40 104.69 -23.88
C GLU A 420 82.84 106.06 -23.37
N LYS A 421 82.80 106.30 -22.05
CA LYS A 421 83.27 107.56 -21.45
C LYS A 421 84.77 107.81 -21.62
N SER A 422 85.58 106.74 -21.66
CA SER A 422 87.02 106.87 -21.94
C SER A 422 87.30 107.20 -23.40
N LYS A 423 86.51 106.66 -24.33
CA LYS A 423 86.53 106.96 -25.77
C LYS A 423 86.11 108.41 -26.01
N GLU A 424 84.97 108.82 -25.46
CA GLU A 424 84.45 110.19 -25.54
C GLU A 424 85.48 111.22 -25.05
N LYS A 425 86.13 110.96 -23.91
CA LYS A 425 87.21 111.81 -23.40
C LYS A 425 88.42 111.85 -24.35
N LEU A 426 88.81 110.70 -24.90
CA LEU A 426 89.94 110.61 -25.83
C LEU A 426 89.66 111.33 -27.15
N GLU A 427 88.44 111.22 -27.68
CA GLU A 427 87.96 111.96 -28.86
C GLU A 427 88.00 113.47 -28.61
N ASN A 428 87.46 113.93 -27.49
CA ASN A 428 87.57 115.33 -27.04
C ASN A 428 89.02 115.82 -26.95
N ASP A 429 89.94 115.00 -26.42
CA ASP A 429 91.35 115.39 -26.27
C ASP A 429 92.13 115.35 -27.61
N TYR A 430 91.71 114.53 -28.58
CA TYR A 430 92.21 114.61 -29.97
C TYR A 430 91.63 115.79 -30.73
N GLU A 431 90.35 116.12 -30.55
CA GLU A 431 89.70 117.28 -31.18
C GLU A 431 90.33 118.61 -30.69
N LYS A 432 90.67 118.71 -29.40
CA LYS A 432 91.48 119.83 -28.87
C LYS A 432 92.86 119.91 -29.50
N LYS A 433 93.56 118.77 -29.70
CA LYS A 433 94.88 118.73 -30.36
C LYS A 433 94.79 119.15 -31.82
N LEU A 434 93.80 118.66 -32.56
CA LEU A 434 93.52 119.07 -33.94
C LEU A 434 93.22 120.58 -34.00
N SER A 435 92.35 121.08 -33.13
CA SER A 435 92.03 122.51 -33.03
C SER A 435 93.25 123.38 -32.72
N TYR A 436 94.18 122.91 -31.88
CA TYR A 436 95.44 123.59 -31.59
C TYR A 436 96.38 123.58 -32.81
N ILE A 437 96.54 122.43 -33.47
CA ILE A 437 97.36 122.29 -34.68
C ILE A 437 96.83 123.18 -35.82
N ILE A 438 95.52 123.20 -36.03
CA ILE A 438 94.84 124.06 -37.01
C ILE A 438 95.14 125.52 -36.69
N LYS A 439 94.87 125.99 -35.45
CA LYS A 439 95.17 127.37 -35.03
C LYS A 439 96.64 127.75 -35.20
N ASN A 440 97.57 126.84 -34.88
CA ASN A 440 98.99 127.08 -35.04
C ASN A 440 99.40 127.19 -36.52
N LYS A 441 98.87 126.32 -37.39
CA LYS A 441 99.10 126.38 -38.84
C LYS A 441 98.45 127.62 -39.47
N ASP A 442 97.30 128.06 -38.98
CA ASP A 442 96.66 129.32 -39.35
C ASP A 442 97.55 130.53 -39.04
N MET A 443 98.19 130.54 -37.86
CA MET A 443 99.15 131.58 -37.45
C MET A 443 100.45 131.53 -38.24
N GLU A 444 100.94 130.33 -38.58
CA GLU A 444 102.08 130.13 -39.47
C GLU A 444 101.79 130.64 -40.88
N ILE A 445 100.62 130.32 -41.45
CA ILE A 445 100.15 130.83 -42.75
C ILE A 445 100.05 132.36 -42.73
N LYS A 446 99.43 132.96 -41.69
CA LYS A 446 99.37 134.42 -41.52
C LYS A 446 100.76 135.05 -41.44
N THR A 447 101.70 134.41 -40.75
CA THR A 447 103.09 134.88 -40.61
C THR A 447 103.87 134.79 -41.93
N LEU A 448 103.69 133.70 -42.69
CA LEU A 448 104.29 133.54 -44.02
C LEU A 448 103.70 134.53 -45.03
N HIS A 449 102.39 134.78 -44.96
CA HIS A 449 101.72 135.79 -45.78
C HIS A 449 102.25 137.22 -45.48
N LEU A 450 102.46 137.55 -44.21
CA LEU A 450 103.11 138.79 -43.78
C LEU A 450 104.56 138.91 -44.28
N ARG A 451 105.34 137.82 -44.27
CA ARG A 451 106.70 137.78 -44.81
C ARG A 451 106.72 137.96 -46.33
N LEU A 452 105.80 137.32 -47.07
CA LEU A 452 105.63 137.51 -48.51
C LEU A 452 105.19 138.93 -48.86
N GLN A 453 104.25 139.51 -48.11
CA GLN A 453 103.83 140.90 -48.24
C GLN A 453 105.02 141.87 -48.04
N LYS A 454 105.86 141.61 -47.03
CA LYS A 454 107.09 142.39 -46.80
C LYS A 454 108.07 142.26 -47.98
N GLN A 455 108.38 141.04 -48.44
CA GLN A 455 109.27 140.82 -49.58
C GLN A 455 108.75 141.46 -50.87
N LYS A 456 107.44 141.40 -51.11
CA LYS A 456 106.78 142.08 -52.25
C LYS A 456 106.98 143.60 -52.19
N ASN A 457 106.86 144.19 -51.00
CA ASN A 457 107.10 145.62 -50.80
C ASN A 457 108.58 145.98 -51.00
N GLU A 458 109.51 145.20 -50.42
CA GLU A 458 110.96 145.39 -50.58
C GLU A 458 111.39 145.30 -52.06
N LEU A 459 110.86 144.32 -52.80
CA LEU A 459 111.11 144.17 -54.24
C LEU A 459 110.55 145.36 -55.05
N CYS A 460 109.38 145.88 -54.67
CA CYS A 460 108.77 147.06 -55.30
C CYS A 460 109.63 148.32 -55.06
N THR A 461 110.11 148.52 -53.83
CA THR A 461 111.04 149.62 -53.50
C THR A 461 112.36 149.48 -54.28
N SER A 462 112.94 148.28 -54.34
CA SER A 462 114.15 147.99 -55.10
C SER A 462 113.99 148.25 -56.61
N LEU A 463 112.85 147.85 -57.19
CA LEU A 463 112.52 148.10 -58.60
C LEU A 463 112.39 149.61 -58.90
N ASN A 464 111.77 150.39 -57.99
CA ASN A 464 111.67 151.83 -58.13
C ASN A 464 113.05 152.52 -58.04
N ILE A 465 113.92 152.10 -57.11
CA ILE A 465 115.31 152.60 -57.03
C ILE A 465 116.08 152.26 -58.32
N LYS A 466 115.93 151.04 -58.86
CA LYS A 466 116.60 150.66 -60.12
C LYS A 466 116.12 151.51 -61.30
N LYS A 467 114.81 151.79 -61.39
CA LYS A 467 114.25 152.69 -62.41
C LYS A 467 114.75 154.13 -62.28
N GLN A 468 114.90 154.63 -61.05
CA GLN A 468 115.47 155.96 -60.83
C GLN A 468 116.92 156.01 -61.31
N ASN A 469 117.75 155.04 -60.91
CA ASN A 469 119.14 154.96 -61.36
C ASN A 469 119.25 154.81 -62.89
N GLU A 470 118.33 154.10 -63.56
CA GLU A 470 118.27 154.02 -65.02
C GLU A 470 117.91 155.37 -65.66
N MET A 471 116.95 156.11 -65.08
CA MET A 471 116.59 157.46 -65.49
C MET A 471 117.77 158.44 -65.36
N ASP A 472 118.45 158.43 -64.21
CA ASP A 472 119.57 159.34 -63.91
C ASP A 472 120.78 159.08 -64.84
N ASN A 473 121.03 157.81 -65.20
CA ASN A 473 122.05 157.45 -66.20
C ASN A 473 121.69 157.97 -67.61
N ILE A 474 120.41 157.91 -68.01
CA ILE A 474 119.95 158.45 -69.30
C ILE A 474 120.11 159.98 -69.33
N VAL A 475 119.75 160.67 -68.24
CA VAL A 475 119.95 162.12 -68.10
C VAL A 475 121.44 162.48 -68.25
N SER A 476 122.33 161.80 -67.52
CA SER A 476 123.77 162.07 -67.60
C SER A 476 124.38 161.76 -68.99
N ALA A 477 123.87 160.74 -69.69
CA ALA A 477 124.27 160.46 -71.08
C ALA A 477 123.84 161.56 -72.05
N LEU A 478 122.62 162.11 -71.90
CA LEU A 478 122.11 163.22 -72.69
C LEU A 478 122.87 164.53 -72.42
N GLU A 479 123.16 164.84 -71.15
CA GLU A 479 124.01 165.98 -70.78
C GLU A 479 125.40 165.88 -71.43
N LYS A 480 125.97 164.67 -71.48
CA LYS A 480 127.27 164.43 -72.10
C LYS A 480 127.23 164.64 -73.62
N GLN A 481 126.22 164.13 -74.32
CA GLN A 481 126.04 164.41 -75.75
C GLN A 481 125.86 165.90 -76.04
N TYR A 482 125.07 166.60 -75.21
CA TYR A 482 124.83 168.04 -75.37
C TYR A 482 126.12 168.85 -75.24
N ARG A 483 126.99 168.51 -74.28
CA ARG A 483 128.32 169.13 -74.14
C ARG A 483 129.23 168.87 -75.34
N THR A 484 129.25 167.65 -75.89
CA THR A 484 130.04 167.34 -77.09
C THR A 484 129.58 168.17 -78.29
N LEU A 485 128.28 168.20 -78.58
CA LEU A 485 127.69 169.01 -79.66
C LEU A 485 128.01 170.51 -79.53
N LEU A 486 128.05 171.04 -78.31
CA LEU A 486 128.42 172.43 -78.06
C LEU A 486 129.88 172.69 -78.49
N THR A 487 130.81 171.86 -78.04
CA THR A 487 132.25 172.00 -78.39
C THR A 487 132.57 171.72 -79.87
N GLU A 488 131.82 170.84 -80.55
CA GLU A 488 131.89 170.70 -82.01
C GLU A 488 131.39 171.96 -82.73
N THR A 489 130.33 172.59 -82.23
CA THR A 489 129.78 173.84 -82.80
C THR A 489 130.75 175.01 -82.63
N GLU A 490 131.39 175.13 -81.47
CA GLU A 490 132.41 176.15 -81.18
C GLU A 490 133.63 175.98 -82.12
N THR A 491 134.18 174.76 -82.24
CA THR A 491 135.34 174.50 -83.12
C THR A 491 135.03 174.65 -84.61
N ILE A 492 133.80 174.40 -85.06
CA ILE A 492 133.36 174.69 -86.44
C ILE A 492 133.26 176.20 -86.70
N SER A 493 132.81 176.98 -85.70
CA SER A 493 132.77 178.45 -85.76
C SER A 493 134.18 179.06 -85.86
N GLU A 494 135.10 178.56 -85.04
CA GLU A 494 136.47 179.06 -84.93
C GLU A 494 137.29 178.80 -86.22
N ASN A 495 137.16 177.59 -86.81
CA ASN A 495 137.74 177.27 -88.12
C ASN A 495 137.25 178.20 -89.24
N LYS A 496 135.94 178.48 -89.31
CA LYS A 496 135.39 179.44 -90.30
C LYS A 496 135.95 180.86 -90.11
N THR A 497 136.16 181.26 -88.86
CA THR A 497 136.73 182.57 -88.54
C THR A 497 138.16 182.70 -89.07
N GLN A 498 138.98 181.65 -88.94
CA GLN A 498 140.32 181.61 -89.55
C GLN A 498 140.27 181.64 -91.09
N GLU A 499 139.34 180.92 -91.72
CA GLU A 499 139.20 180.88 -93.18
C GLU A 499 138.89 182.28 -93.78
N TYR A 500 138.03 183.06 -93.11
CA TYR A 500 137.73 184.44 -93.53
C TYR A 500 138.93 185.38 -93.34
N LEU A 501 139.68 185.26 -92.24
CA LEU A 501 140.89 186.06 -92.02
C LEU A 501 141.96 185.80 -93.10
N MET A 502 142.14 184.53 -93.50
CA MET A 502 143.08 184.18 -94.58
C MET A 502 142.67 184.77 -95.94
N LYS A 503 141.36 184.84 -96.23
CA LYS A 503 140.84 185.49 -97.46
C LYS A 503 141.05 187.01 -97.47
N ILE A 504 140.94 187.67 -96.32
CA ILE A 504 141.19 189.12 -96.19
C ILE A 504 142.66 189.43 -96.53
N ALA A 505 143.62 188.72 -95.92
CA ALA A 505 145.05 188.95 -96.16
C ALA A 505 145.46 188.79 -97.64
N ILE A 506 144.85 187.85 -98.37
CA ILE A 506 145.10 187.64 -99.80
C ILE A 506 144.57 188.82 -100.65
N LEU A 507 143.44 189.41 -100.28
CA LEU A 507 142.87 190.56 -100.99
C LEU A 507 143.64 191.86 -100.74
N GLU A 508 144.22 192.02 -99.54
CA GLU A 508 145.04 193.18 -99.20
C GLU A 508 146.36 193.22 -100.02
N ASP A 509 147.01 192.07 -100.23
CA ASP A 509 148.22 191.99 -101.08
C ASP A 509 147.93 192.25 -102.58
N GLN A 510 146.75 191.84 -103.07
CA GLN A 510 146.31 192.17 -104.44
C GLN A 510 146.10 193.67 -104.64
N ILE A 511 145.57 194.38 -103.63
CA ILE A 511 145.41 195.84 -103.65
C ILE A 511 146.77 196.56 -103.63
N LEU A 512 147.76 196.00 -102.94
CA LEU A 512 149.11 196.57 -102.86
C LEU A 512 149.84 196.55 -104.21
N ASN A 513 149.70 195.45 -104.98
CA ASN A 513 150.45 195.25 -106.21
C ASN A 513 149.97 196.09 -107.40
N MET A 514 148.67 196.38 -107.54
CA MET A 514 148.17 197.24 -108.64
C MET A 514 148.54 198.72 -108.51
N LYS A 515 149.12 199.15 -107.38
CA LYS A 515 149.48 200.55 -107.12
C LYS A 515 150.83 201.00 -107.72
N LYS A 516 151.46 200.19 -108.58
CA LYS A 516 152.82 200.40 -109.10
C LYS A 516 152.97 200.54 -110.62
N PHE A 517 151.89 200.53 -111.40
CA PHE A 517 151.97 200.50 -112.88
C PHE A 517 151.36 201.69 -113.62
N ASN A 518 151.21 202.85 -112.96
CA ASN A 518 150.95 204.13 -113.64
C ASN A 518 151.87 205.23 -113.13
N SER A 519 153.08 205.28 -113.71
CA SER A 519 153.97 206.44 -113.71
C SER A 519 154.83 206.42 -114.97
N SER A 520 154.19 206.37 -116.14
CA SER A 520 154.83 206.51 -117.48
C SER A 520 153.88 206.98 -118.59
N LEU A 521 152.73 207.59 -118.23
CA LEU A 521 152.31 208.90 -118.75
C LEU A 521 151.38 209.58 -117.73
#